data_AF-A0A1G6HVJ1-F1
#
_entry.id   AF-A0A1G6HVJ1-F1
#
_cell.length_a   1.000
_cell.length_b   1.000
_cell.length_c   1.000
_cell.angle_alpha   90.00
_cell.angle_beta   90.00
_cell.angle_gamma   90.00
#
_symmetry.space_group_name_H-M   'P 1'
#
loop_
_entity.id
_entity.type
_entity.pdbx_description
1 polymer ?
#
loop_
_entity_poly.entity_id
_entity_poly.type
_entity_poly.pdbx_seq_one_letter_code
_entity_poly.pdbx_strand_id
1 'polypeptide(L)'
;MSSNKEITNTTTDYQSLYLYVVEHIDSKGNYDASPLPDNLMREYTYGTEDAAMFRSKTEDGDMEQAKDIYLLLKAWLKNPSQKTKNNLYEKVYTTPIITVFFALAGQLRGEKLSYDLLHLAQEWFYTAKDREAVKFAYLICGLIGLDQVRKSFSEHLYNDLFTMARCEEFTIFLCMACQLSEIRPQKELWFLARHTRGWGRAITLLLLQYRTPAQRLWLLKNGLELRVFWPPLSPVIIRESQLPQLLQQEEIPEDIYLAAANVIITYLIFLLPDRDPAEDNIENSMIPALHIPLELLLQDFLRHAETYAKTPRNLLTIFAIKDRLEVLAAEKKGAVLTANAAQLLIGKCDSLIFYKDWEPEIRASLFDRNGRLNAEIVDFAADLDIDIWPDVIKFYNEHPKDQTALRYLMFAEAGGDEKRIDTRRHLFLDCAEAHLRQYMEDENLLVNFANYLRDYPGEGEPLLQACLTSIYEHAIGMAALSVSAWPRDKVPVELKKAVIQAMQLNQNPFIGMVLQSIIDERAPEPVEFEQGDI
;
A
#
# COMPACT_ATOMS: atom_id res chain seq x y z
N MET A 1 -15.96 -13.49 -28.19
CA MET A 1 -15.76 -14.89 -27.78
C MET A 1 -14.40 -14.97 -27.14
N SER A 2 -14.36 -14.66 -25.84
CA SER A 2 -13.15 -14.63 -25.04
C SER A 2 -12.86 -16.05 -24.60
N SER A 3 -11.77 -16.63 -25.08
CA SER A 3 -11.30 -17.92 -24.60
C SER A 3 -10.82 -17.74 -23.16
N ASN A 4 -11.51 -18.39 -22.22
CA ASN A 4 -10.97 -18.74 -20.92
C ASN A 4 -9.59 -19.38 -21.14
N LYS A 5 -8.52 -18.68 -20.76
CA LYS A 5 -7.25 -19.33 -20.50
C LYS A 5 -7.41 -19.98 -19.13
N GLU A 6 -7.76 -21.26 -19.14
CA GLU A 6 -7.44 -22.14 -18.02
C GLU A 6 -5.97 -21.93 -17.69
N ILE A 7 -5.67 -21.54 -16.45
CA ILE A 7 -4.32 -21.55 -15.90
C ILE A 7 -3.98 -23.04 -15.75
N THR A 8 -3.46 -23.63 -16.82
CA THR A 8 -2.85 -24.95 -16.74
C THR A 8 -1.61 -24.81 -15.87
N ASN A 9 -1.62 -25.50 -14.72
CA ASN A 9 -0.45 -25.77 -13.89
C ASN A 9 0.59 -26.55 -14.71
N THR A 10 1.29 -25.86 -15.60
CA THR A 10 2.54 -26.34 -16.16
C THR A 10 3.62 -25.89 -15.22
N THR A 11 4.09 -26.80 -14.38
CA THR A 11 5.44 -26.75 -13.80
C THR A 11 6.43 -26.67 -14.96
N THR A 12 6.67 -25.46 -15.46
CA THR A 12 7.80 -25.18 -16.33
C THR A 12 9.04 -25.53 -15.50
N ASP A 13 9.83 -26.50 -15.93
CA ASP A 13 11.11 -26.85 -15.29
C ASP A 13 12.09 -25.69 -15.54
N TYR A 14 11.89 -24.59 -14.81
CA TYR A 14 12.78 -23.44 -14.88
C TYR A 14 14.07 -23.81 -14.15
N GLN A 15 15.19 -23.54 -14.80
CA GLN A 15 16.51 -23.87 -14.27
C GLN A 15 17.12 -22.71 -13.48
N SER A 16 16.57 -21.50 -13.62
CA SER A 16 17.13 -20.27 -13.07
C SER A 16 16.08 -19.18 -12.94
N LEU A 17 16.01 -18.53 -11.78
CA LEU A 17 15.20 -17.33 -11.60
C LEU A 17 15.71 -16.15 -12.43
N TYR A 18 17.02 -16.04 -12.62
CA TYR A 18 17.59 -14.96 -13.44
C TYR A 18 17.11 -15.03 -14.89
N LEU A 19 17.19 -16.21 -15.51
CA LEU A 19 16.70 -16.40 -16.89
C LEU A 19 15.21 -16.13 -17.00
N TYR A 20 14.42 -16.60 -16.03
CA TYR A 20 13.00 -16.32 -15.98
C TYR A 20 12.72 -14.81 -15.96
N VAL A 21 13.40 -14.06 -15.08
CA VAL A 21 13.22 -12.60 -14.99
C VAL A 21 13.61 -11.90 -16.29
N VAL A 22 14.71 -12.32 -16.94
CA VAL A 22 15.14 -11.75 -18.22
C VAL A 22 14.10 -11.97 -19.32
N GLU A 23 13.47 -13.14 -19.37
CA GLU A 23 12.42 -13.48 -20.35
C GLU A 23 11.12 -12.68 -20.13
N HIS A 24 10.86 -12.23 -18.90
CA HIS A 24 9.66 -11.47 -18.52
C HIS A 24 9.90 -9.96 -18.43
N ILE A 25 11.06 -9.48 -18.89
CA ILE A 25 11.31 -8.05 -19.10
C ILE A 25 10.83 -7.67 -20.51
N ASP A 26 9.91 -6.71 -20.57
CA ASP A 26 9.34 -6.21 -21.81
C ASP A 26 10.35 -5.36 -22.62
N SER A 27 9.98 -5.03 -23.86
CA SER A 27 10.78 -4.17 -24.75
C SER A 27 11.07 -2.76 -24.19
N LYS A 28 10.31 -2.31 -23.18
CA LYS A 28 10.50 -1.03 -22.49
C LYS A 28 11.38 -1.18 -21.26
N GLY A 29 11.76 -2.40 -20.87
CA GLY A 29 12.59 -2.67 -19.70
C GLY A 29 11.81 -2.87 -18.39
N ASN A 30 10.49 -3.04 -18.44
CA ASN A 30 9.66 -3.33 -17.26
C ASN A 30 9.49 -4.84 -17.11
N TYR A 31 9.49 -5.33 -15.87
CA TYR A 31 9.06 -6.70 -15.58
C TYR A 31 7.52 -6.80 -15.68
N ASP A 32 6.99 -7.86 -16.29
CA ASP A 32 5.56 -8.00 -16.62
C ASP A 32 4.65 -8.32 -15.43
N ALA A 33 5.20 -8.35 -14.21
CA ALA A 33 4.52 -8.61 -12.94
C ALA A 33 4.00 -10.05 -12.76
N SER A 34 4.52 -11.01 -13.52
CA SER A 34 4.26 -12.43 -13.31
C SER A 34 4.84 -12.92 -11.98
N PRO A 35 4.15 -13.80 -11.23
CA PRO A 35 4.71 -14.51 -10.07
C PRO A 35 6.02 -15.21 -10.43
N LEU A 36 6.98 -15.21 -9.50
CA LEU A 36 8.22 -15.97 -9.67
C LEU A 36 7.92 -17.47 -9.63
N PRO A 37 8.61 -18.29 -10.43
CA PRO A 37 8.27 -19.69 -10.62
C PRO A 37 8.67 -20.58 -9.45
N ASP A 38 9.35 -20.03 -8.43
CA ASP A 38 9.64 -20.71 -7.16
C ASP A 38 8.41 -20.88 -6.28
N ASN A 39 7.38 -20.05 -6.47
CA ASN A 39 6.07 -20.28 -5.90
C ASN A 39 4.99 -19.60 -6.76
N LEU A 40 4.40 -20.35 -7.70
CA LEU A 40 3.35 -19.86 -8.60
C LEU A 40 2.04 -19.50 -7.88
N MET A 41 1.83 -20.00 -6.66
CA MET A 41 0.66 -19.68 -5.84
C MET A 41 0.86 -18.39 -5.03
N ARG A 42 2.08 -17.86 -4.98
CA ARG A 42 2.41 -16.62 -4.28
C ARG A 42 2.21 -15.47 -5.24
N GLU A 43 1.27 -14.58 -4.93
CA GLU A 43 1.03 -13.38 -5.73
C GLU A 43 2.29 -12.51 -5.82
N TYR A 44 2.40 -11.76 -6.90
CA TYR A 44 3.49 -10.81 -7.04
C TYR A 44 3.19 -9.53 -6.24
N THR A 45 3.85 -9.38 -5.10
CA THR A 45 3.57 -8.34 -4.10
C THR A 45 4.43 -7.08 -4.24
N TYR A 46 5.18 -6.92 -5.34
CA TYR A 46 6.05 -5.74 -5.60
C TYR A 46 7.05 -5.42 -4.46
N GLY A 47 7.52 -6.45 -3.74
CA GLY A 47 8.46 -6.33 -2.63
C GLY A 47 7.82 -6.05 -1.26
N THR A 48 6.48 -6.07 -1.14
CA THR A 48 5.76 -5.79 0.11
C THR A 48 6.13 -6.74 1.24
N GLU A 49 6.32 -8.03 0.92
CA GLU A 49 6.64 -9.03 1.95
C GLU A 49 8.00 -8.76 2.61
N ASP A 50 9.04 -8.48 1.82
CA ASP A 50 10.35 -8.11 2.37
C ASP A 50 10.28 -6.76 3.11
N ALA A 51 9.55 -5.79 2.57
CA ALA A 51 9.35 -4.48 3.21
C ALA A 51 8.70 -4.61 4.60
N ALA A 52 7.72 -5.49 4.75
CA ALA A 52 7.03 -5.75 6.01
C ALA A 52 7.89 -6.53 7.02
N MET A 53 8.76 -7.43 6.55
CA MET A 53 9.66 -8.21 7.42
C MET A 53 10.92 -7.44 7.83
N PHE A 54 11.27 -6.37 7.13
CA PHE A 54 12.47 -5.59 7.42
C PHE A 54 12.36 -4.83 8.76
N ARG A 55 13.41 -4.92 9.60
CA ARG A 55 13.54 -4.19 10.86
C ARG A 55 14.88 -3.46 10.93
N SER A 56 14.91 -2.23 11.47
CA SER A 56 16.19 -1.52 11.64
C SER A 56 17.03 -2.07 12.77
N LYS A 57 16.40 -2.55 13.85
CA LYS A 57 17.07 -3.24 14.94
C LYS A 57 16.98 -4.74 14.75
N THR A 58 18.15 -5.37 14.79
CA THR A 58 18.27 -6.82 14.78
C THR A 58 17.84 -7.39 16.12
N GLU A 59 16.87 -8.30 16.11
CA GLU A 59 16.46 -9.05 17.30
C GLU A 59 17.40 -10.23 17.57
N ASP A 60 17.37 -10.78 18.79
CA ASP A 60 18.20 -11.92 19.18
C ASP A 60 17.98 -13.14 18.26
N GLY A 61 16.75 -13.34 17.78
CA GLY A 61 16.39 -14.42 16.84
C GLY A 61 17.07 -14.27 15.49
N ASP A 62 16.99 -13.08 14.87
CA ASP A 62 17.65 -12.78 13.59
C ASP A 62 19.17 -12.88 13.71
N MET A 63 19.71 -12.48 14.86
CA MET A 63 21.15 -12.56 15.12
C MET A 63 21.64 -14.01 15.14
N GLU A 64 20.91 -14.93 15.77
CA GLU A 64 21.26 -16.36 15.76
C GLU A 64 21.09 -16.98 14.36
N GLN A 65 20.06 -16.62 13.60
CA GLN A 65 19.91 -17.07 12.21
C GLN A 65 21.07 -16.59 11.32
N ALA A 66 21.47 -15.32 11.45
CA ALA A 66 22.61 -14.77 10.73
C ALA A 66 23.92 -15.50 11.10
N LYS A 67 24.10 -15.83 12.38
CA LYS A 67 25.27 -16.56 12.89
C LYS A 67 25.32 -18.00 12.36
N ASP A 68 24.18 -18.68 12.24
CA ASP A 68 24.11 -20.01 11.62
C ASP A 68 24.59 -19.99 10.16
N ILE A 69 24.10 -19.02 9.37
CA ILE A 69 24.54 -18.83 7.98
C ILE A 69 26.03 -18.54 7.93
N TYR A 70 26.51 -17.64 8.80
CA TYR A 70 27.93 -17.32 8.92
C TYR A 70 28.78 -18.56 9.21
N LEU A 71 28.39 -19.41 10.18
CA LEU A 71 29.14 -20.62 10.54
C LEU A 71 29.20 -21.63 9.38
N LEU A 72 28.08 -21.83 8.67
CA LEU A 72 28.04 -22.68 7.48
C LEU A 72 28.90 -22.12 6.35
N LEU A 73 28.92 -20.80 6.19
CA LEU A 73 29.76 -20.13 5.20
C LEU A 73 31.25 -20.35 5.51
N LYS A 74 31.65 -20.19 6.78
CA LYS A 74 33.03 -20.48 7.22
C LYS A 74 33.40 -21.94 7.00
N ALA A 75 32.48 -22.87 7.26
CA ALA A 75 32.69 -24.29 7.01
C ALA A 75 32.90 -24.58 5.53
N TRP A 76 32.13 -23.94 4.65
CA TRP A 76 32.31 -24.03 3.20
C TRP A 76 33.64 -23.42 2.74
N LEU A 77 33.98 -22.20 3.19
CA LEU A 77 35.26 -21.55 2.85
C LEU A 77 36.48 -22.39 3.27
N LYS A 78 36.39 -23.10 4.40
CA LYS A 78 37.46 -23.98 4.90
C LYS A 78 37.56 -25.28 4.10
N ASN A 79 36.42 -25.83 3.65
CA ASN A 79 36.37 -27.07 2.89
C ASN A 79 35.26 -27.00 1.82
N PRO A 80 35.55 -26.40 0.64
CA PRO A 80 34.57 -26.26 -0.43
C PRO A 80 34.24 -27.64 -1.01
N SER A 81 33.07 -28.17 -0.66
CA SER A 81 32.56 -29.46 -1.13
C SER A 81 31.08 -29.33 -1.47
N GLN A 82 30.55 -30.24 -2.29
CA GLN A 82 29.12 -30.23 -2.61
C GLN A 82 28.24 -30.33 -1.35
N LYS A 83 28.67 -31.11 -0.35
CA LYS A 83 27.95 -31.26 0.91
C LYS A 83 27.90 -29.95 1.71
N THR A 84 29.05 -29.30 1.92
CA THR A 84 29.10 -28.04 2.68
C THR A 84 28.36 -26.91 1.95
N LYS A 85 28.40 -26.91 0.61
CA LYS A 85 27.65 -25.97 -0.22
C LYS A 85 26.14 -26.19 -0.14
N ASN A 86 25.68 -27.44 -0.21
CA ASN A 86 24.25 -27.77 -0.09
C ASN A 86 23.70 -27.39 1.29
N ASN A 87 24.45 -27.66 2.36
CA ASN A 87 24.03 -27.26 3.71
C ASN A 87 23.88 -25.74 3.84
N LEU A 88 24.81 -24.97 3.25
CA LEU A 88 24.73 -23.52 3.23
C LEU A 88 23.53 -23.05 2.39
N TYR A 89 23.34 -23.62 1.20
CA TYR A 89 22.18 -23.31 0.34
C TYR A 89 20.87 -23.59 1.05
N GLU A 90 20.77 -24.73 1.76
CA GLU A 90 19.58 -25.12 2.51
C GLU A 90 19.20 -24.11 3.60
N LYS A 91 20.20 -23.67 4.36
CA LYS A 91 19.99 -22.63 5.36
C LYS A 91 19.58 -21.30 4.71
N VAL A 92 20.23 -20.92 3.61
CA VAL A 92 19.94 -19.67 2.91
C VAL A 92 18.54 -19.66 2.31
N TYR A 93 18.11 -20.74 1.62
CA TYR A 93 16.80 -20.73 0.95
C TYR A 93 15.62 -20.75 1.93
N THR A 94 15.83 -21.24 3.15
CA THR A 94 14.81 -21.31 4.21
C THR A 94 14.78 -20.09 5.12
N THR A 95 15.76 -19.19 4.99
CA THR A 95 15.86 -17.98 5.83
C THR A 95 15.45 -16.77 4.99
N PRO A 96 14.45 -15.97 5.39
CA PRO A 96 14.16 -14.69 4.76
C PRO A 96 15.38 -13.76 4.87
N ILE A 97 16.09 -13.56 3.77
CA ILE A 97 17.39 -12.87 3.78
C ILE A 97 17.24 -11.42 4.22
N ILE A 98 16.07 -10.80 4.03
CA ILE A 98 15.79 -9.43 4.45
C ILE A 98 15.99 -9.22 5.96
N THR A 99 15.62 -10.21 6.80
CA THR A 99 15.68 -10.05 8.27
C THR A 99 17.12 -10.19 8.79
N VAL A 100 17.94 -11.00 8.10
CA VAL A 100 19.33 -11.26 8.48
C VAL A 100 20.35 -10.44 7.70
N PHE A 101 19.93 -9.62 6.73
CA PHE A 101 20.83 -9.01 5.74
C PHE A 101 21.97 -8.20 6.39
N PHE A 102 21.62 -7.23 7.23
CA PHE A 102 22.62 -6.38 7.89
C PHE A 102 23.33 -7.08 9.05
N ALA A 103 22.66 -7.98 9.76
CA ALA A 103 23.26 -8.78 10.82
C ALA A 103 24.38 -9.69 10.29
N LEU A 104 24.11 -10.40 9.19
CA LEU A 104 25.08 -11.24 8.51
C LEU A 104 26.20 -10.41 7.87
N ALA A 105 25.87 -9.29 7.23
CA ALA A 105 26.89 -8.35 6.73
C ALA A 105 27.80 -7.84 7.87
N GLY A 106 27.25 -7.60 9.06
CA GLY A 106 27.98 -7.23 10.26
C GLY A 106 28.95 -8.32 10.74
N GLN A 107 28.52 -9.59 10.74
CA GLN A 107 29.38 -10.74 11.08
C GLN A 107 30.55 -10.92 10.11
N LEU A 108 30.33 -10.65 8.83
CA LEU A 108 31.34 -10.79 7.78
C LEU A 108 32.22 -9.54 7.62
N ARG A 109 31.84 -8.41 8.24
CA ARG A 109 32.57 -7.15 8.13
C ARG A 109 33.94 -7.27 8.81
N GLY A 110 34.99 -6.92 8.07
CA GLY A 110 36.38 -7.01 8.54
C GLY A 110 37.05 -8.37 8.29
N GLU A 111 36.31 -9.36 7.78
CA GLU A 111 36.93 -10.56 7.25
C GLU A 111 37.61 -10.31 5.89
N LYS A 112 38.69 -11.04 5.62
CA LYS A 112 39.29 -11.08 4.28
C LYS A 112 38.50 -12.04 3.41
N LEU A 113 37.43 -11.54 2.79
CA LEU A 113 36.57 -12.31 1.89
C LEU A 113 37.34 -12.70 0.62
N SER A 114 37.26 -13.99 0.23
CA SER A 114 37.93 -14.49 -0.98
C SER A 114 37.06 -14.33 -2.22
N TYR A 115 37.69 -14.36 -3.40
CA TYR A 115 36.96 -14.38 -4.68
C TYR A 115 36.12 -15.65 -4.86
N ASP A 116 36.39 -16.73 -4.12
CA ASP A 116 35.54 -17.93 -4.14
C ASP A 116 34.12 -17.60 -3.71
N LEU A 117 33.96 -16.66 -2.78
CA LEU A 117 32.65 -16.20 -2.33
C LEU A 117 31.89 -15.45 -3.43
N LEU A 118 32.59 -14.66 -4.26
CA LEU A 118 31.99 -14.04 -5.45
C LEU A 118 31.66 -15.09 -6.52
N HIS A 119 32.48 -16.12 -6.70
CA HIS A 119 32.16 -17.21 -7.61
C HIS A 119 30.91 -17.98 -7.15
N LEU A 120 30.77 -18.24 -5.84
CA LEU A 120 29.56 -18.85 -5.28
C LEU A 120 28.33 -17.96 -5.49
N ALA A 121 28.45 -16.67 -5.18
CA ALA A 121 27.36 -15.70 -5.37
C ALA A 121 26.97 -15.59 -6.85
N GLN A 122 27.94 -15.53 -7.76
CA GLN A 122 27.71 -15.52 -9.19
C GLN A 122 27.00 -16.79 -9.66
N GLU A 123 27.46 -17.95 -9.19
CA GLU A 123 26.83 -19.23 -9.53
C GLU A 123 25.37 -19.24 -9.08
N TRP A 124 25.10 -18.95 -7.80
CA TRP A 124 23.73 -18.92 -7.28
C TRP A 124 22.87 -17.88 -7.97
N PHE A 125 23.41 -16.70 -8.27
CA PHE A 125 22.69 -15.67 -9.01
C PHE A 125 22.19 -16.19 -10.38
N TYR A 126 22.99 -16.98 -11.10
CA TYR A 126 22.62 -17.48 -12.42
C TYR A 126 21.92 -18.85 -12.41
N THR A 127 22.02 -19.66 -11.36
CA THR A 127 21.50 -21.04 -11.35
C THR A 127 20.51 -21.35 -10.23
N ALA A 128 20.31 -20.45 -9.26
CA ALA A 128 19.37 -20.71 -8.18
C ALA A 128 17.92 -20.71 -8.69
N LYS A 129 17.14 -21.63 -8.11
CA LYS A 129 15.70 -21.69 -8.30
C LYS A 129 14.95 -20.93 -7.20
N ASP A 130 15.61 -20.62 -6.08
CA ASP A 130 14.98 -20.04 -4.89
C ASP A 130 15.37 -18.57 -4.72
N ARG A 131 14.39 -17.69 -4.44
CA ARG A 131 14.66 -16.24 -4.44
C ARG A 131 15.64 -15.79 -3.36
N GLU A 132 15.63 -16.46 -2.20
CA GLU A 132 16.53 -16.15 -1.08
C GLU A 132 18.00 -16.39 -1.42
N ALA A 133 18.32 -17.38 -2.25
CA ALA A 133 19.69 -17.60 -2.72
C ALA A 133 20.18 -16.45 -3.64
N VAL A 134 19.29 -15.88 -4.44
CA VAL A 134 19.59 -14.70 -5.28
C VAL A 134 19.75 -13.45 -4.40
N LYS A 135 18.88 -13.25 -3.40
CA LYS A 135 18.98 -12.17 -2.40
C LYS A 135 20.31 -12.23 -1.64
N PHE A 136 20.76 -13.43 -1.26
CA PHE A 136 22.07 -13.66 -0.67
C PHE A 136 23.22 -13.24 -1.60
N ALA A 137 23.11 -13.45 -2.91
CA ALA A 137 24.14 -12.99 -3.85
C ALA A 137 24.29 -11.46 -3.87
N TYR A 138 23.19 -10.69 -3.73
CA TYR A 138 23.26 -9.24 -3.55
C TYR A 138 24.01 -8.84 -2.28
N LEU A 139 23.77 -9.52 -1.16
CA LEU A 139 24.49 -9.29 0.10
C LEU A 139 26.00 -9.45 -0.09
N ILE A 140 26.43 -10.56 -0.70
CA ILE A 140 27.85 -10.84 -0.95
C ILE A 140 28.46 -9.78 -1.88
N CYS A 141 27.79 -9.44 -2.98
CA CYS A 141 28.27 -8.44 -3.93
C CYS A 141 28.36 -7.04 -3.29
N GLY A 142 27.39 -6.67 -2.47
CA GLY A 142 27.38 -5.42 -1.71
C GLY A 142 28.51 -5.36 -0.68
N LEU A 143 28.75 -6.46 0.05
CA LEU A 143 29.77 -6.55 1.09
C LEU A 143 31.20 -6.47 0.53
N ILE A 144 31.45 -7.10 -0.62
CA ILE A 144 32.76 -7.02 -1.28
C ILE A 144 32.93 -5.68 -2.01
N GLY A 145 31.82 -5.04 -2.36
CA GLY A 145 31.80 -3.74 -2.99
C GLY A 145 31.46 -3.83 -4.47
N LEU A 146 30.34 -3.24 -4.86
CA LEU A 146 29.83 -3.31 -6.24
C LEU A 146 30.81 -2.73 -7.28
N ASP A 147 31.61 -1.71 -6.93
CA ASP A 147 32.66 -1.18 -7.82
C ASP A 147 33.81 -2.19 -8.02
N GLN A 148 34.16 -2.95 -6.98
CA GLN A 148 35.14 -4.04 -7.08
C GLN A 148 34.58 -5.22 -7.87
N VAL A 149 33.30 -5.57 -7.68
CA VAL A 149 32.62 -6.56 -8.52
C VAL A 149 32.71 -6.16 -9.98
N ARG A 150 32.41 -4.90 -10.31
CA ARG A 150 32.45 -4.40 -11.68
C ARG A 150 33.86 -4.41 -12.28
N LYS A 151 34.85 -3.84 -11.58
CA LYS A 151 36.18 -3.57 -12.13
C LYS A 151 37.13 -4.75 -12.07
N SER A 152 37.00 -5.59 -11.05
CA SER A 152 38.00 -6.60 -10.70
C SER A 152 37.50 -8.03 -10.81
N PHE A 153 36.19 -8.26 -10.93
CA PHE A 153 35.60 -9.60 -10.99
C PHE A 153 34.81 -9.85 -12.26
N SER A 154 33.65 -9.21 -12.43
CA SER A 154 32.75 -9.42 -13.56
C SER A 154 31.83 -8.22 -13.78
N GLU A 155 32.10 -7.46 -14.85
CA GLU A 155 31.20 -6.40 -15.31
C GLU A 155 29.82 -6.95 -15.72
N HIS A 156 29.77 -8.18 -16.24
CA HIS A 156 28.51 -8.86 -16.56
C HIS A 156 27.67 -9.10 -15.31
N LEU A 157 28.24 -9.67 -14.25
CA LEU A 157 27.53 -9.85 -12.99
C LEU A 157 27.05 -8.50 -12.44
N TYR A 158 27.89 -7.47 -12.47
CA TYR A 158 27.49 -6.13 -12.04
C TYR A 158 26.26 -5.63 -12.82
N ASN A 159 26.27 -5.69 -14.15
CA ASN A 159 25.15 -5.24 -14.97
C ASN A 159 23.90 -6.09 -14.73
N ASP A 160 24.07 -7.39 -14.57
CA ASP A 160 22.97 -8.34 -14.41
C ASP A 160 22.29 -8.21 -13.04
N LEU A 161 23.00 -7.79 -11.99
CA LEU A 161 22.40 -7.37 -10.72
C LEU A 161 21.38 -6.22 -10.91
N PHE A 162 21.62 -5.28 -11.83
CA PHE A 162 20.67 -4.21 -12.15
C PHE A 162 19.54 -4.70 -13.07
N THR A 163 19.82 -5.64 -13.98
CA THR A 163 18.78 -6.26 -14.81
C THR A 163 17.78 -7.04 -13.94
N MET A 164 18.29 -7.86 -13.02
CA MET A 164 17.48 -8.67 -12.11
C MET A 164 16.64 -7.79 -11.15
N ALA A 165 17.19 -6.66 -10.72
CA ALA A 165 16.49 -5.69 -9.87
C ALA A 165 15.36 -4.92 -10.58
N ARG A 166 15.06 -5.20 -11.86
CA ARG A 166 13.83 -4.73 -12.51
C ARG A 166 12.59 -5.51 -12.05
N CYS A 167 12.80 -6.73 -11.54
CA CYS A 167 11.81 -7.42 -10.72
C CYS A 167 11.91 -6.89 -9.28
N GLU A 168 10.80 -6.38 -8.75
CA GLU A 168 10.79 -5.60 -7.50
C GLU A 168 11.06 -6.44 -6.25
N GLU A 169 10.94 -7.76 -6.35
CA GLU A 169 11.43 -8.71 -5.34
C GLU A 169 12.93 -8.51 -5.04
N PHE A 170 13.72 -8.06 -6.02
CA PHE A 170 15.17 -7.95 -5.90
C PHE A 170 15.67 -6.50 -5.81
N THR A 171 14.83 -5.50 -6.08
CA THR A 171 15.25 -4.09 -6.08
C THR A 171 15.69 -3.62 -4.69
N ILE A 172 14.99 -4.04 -3.62
CA ILE A 172 15.35 -3.68 -2.23
C ILE A 172 16.77 -4.18 -1.92
N PHE A 173 17.09 -5.42 -2.28
CA PHE A 173 18.41 -6.03 -2.03
C PHE A 173 19.52 -5.36 -2.83
N LEU A 174 19.25 -4.93 -4.07
CA LEU A 174 20.19 -4.10 -4.81
C LEU A 174 20.43 -2.75 -4.10
N CYS A 175 19.38 -2.12 -3.61
CA CYS A 175 19.47 -0.85 -2.88
C CYS A 175 20.29 -1.01 -1.59
N MET A 176 20.07 -2.09 -0.83
CA MET A 176 20.85 -2.43 0.35
C MET A 176 22.31 -2.77 0.00
N ALA A 177 22.55 -3.46 -1.11
CA ALA A 177 23.90 -3.73 -1.61
C ALA A 177 24.64 -2.43 -2.00
N CYS A 178 23.94 -1.46 -2.62
CA CYS A 178 24.47 -0.12 -2.87
C CYS A 178 24.84 0.60 -1.56
N GLN A 179 23.98 0.49 -0.54
CA GLN A 179 24.24 1.06 0.77
C GLN A 179 25.44 0.40 1.48
N LEU A 180 25.54 -0.93 1.45
CA LEU A 180 26.68 -1.69 2.01
C LEU A 180 28.00 -1.35 1.34
N SER A 181 27.98 -1.16 0.02
CA SER A 181 29.16 -0.83 -0.78
C SER A 181 29.49 0.66 -0.82
N GLU A 182 28.68 1.50 -0.16
CA GLU A 182 28.80 2.96 -0.15
C GLU A 182 28.83 3.61 -1.55
N ILE A 183 28.25 2.95 -2.56
CA ILE A 183 28.12 3.50 -3.91
C ILE A 183 26.66 3.83 -4.26
N ARG A 184 26.47 4.87 -5.06
CA ARG A 184 25.15 5.25 -5.59
C ARG A 184 25.23 5.44 -7.10
N PRO A 185 25.18 4.35 -7.89
CA PRO A 185 25.32 4.41 -9.35
C PRO A 185 24.11 5.11 -9.97
N GLN A 186 24.20 6.44 -10.09
CA GLN A 186 23.05 7.29 -10.38
C GLN A 186 22.38 6.96 -11.72
N LYS A 187 23.15 6.61 -12.76
CA LYS A 187 22.58 6.30 -14.08
C LYS A 187 21.67 5.08 -14.00
N GLU A 188 22.15 4.03 -13.34
CA GLU A 188 21.46 2.76 -13.19
C GLU A 188 20.28 2.88 -12.22
N LEU A 189 20.43 3.63 -11.12
CA LEU A 189 19.32 3.92 -10.20
C LEU A 189 18.22 4.75 -10.87
N TRP A 190 18.58 5.75 -11.70
CA TRP A 190 17.61 6.54 -12.48
C TRP A 190 16.88 5.66 -13.50
N PHE A 191 17.57 4.68 -14.07
CA PHE A 191 16.93 3.69 -14.94
C PHE A 191 15.92 2.87 -14.15
N LEU A 192 16.31 2.29 -13.00
CA LEU A 192 15.40 1.50 -12.18
C LEU A 192 14.16 2.28 -11.74
N ALA A 193 14.34 3.49 -11.20
CA ALA A 193 13.23 4.32 -10.74
C ALA A 193 12.18 4.61 -11.83
N ARG A 194 12.54 4.53 -13.12
CA ARG A 194 11.60 4.72 -14.24
C ARG A 194 10.89 3.44 -14.69
N HIS A 195 11.36 2.27 -14.27
CA HIS A 195 10.84 0.96 -14.71
C HIS A 195 10.28 0.09 -13.57
N THR A 196 10.29 0.61 -12.34
CA THR A 196 9.68 0.00 -11.15
C THR A 196 8.51 0.88 -10.65
N ARG A 197 7.62 0.33 -9.81
CA ARG A 197 6.45 1.08 -9.28
C ARG A 197 6.08 0.76 -7.83
N GLY A 198 6.57 -0.30 -7.20
CA GLY A 198 6.31 -0.68 -5.81
C GLY A 198 7.40 -0.24 -4.85
N TRP A 199 7.69 -1.09 -3.86
CA TRP A 199 8.69 -0.81 -2.82
C TRP A 199 10.09 -0.63 -3.39
N GLY A 200 10.42 -1.36 -4.46
CA GLY A 200 11.69 -1.21 -5.17
C GLY A 200 11.90 0.22 -5.67
N ARG A 201 10.89 0.82 -6.28
CA ARG A 201 10.94 2.25 -6.67
C ARG A 201 11.06 3.16 -5.47
N ALA A 202 10.21 2.97 -4.47
CA ALA A 202 10.18 3.82 -3.28
C ALA A 202 11.55 3.94 -2.61
N ILE A 203 12.24 2.82 -2.39
CA ILE A 203 13.61 2.80 -1.83
C ILE A 203 14.64 3.37 -2.81
N THR A 204 14.52 3.08 -4.12
CA THR A 204 15.42 3.66 -5.14
C THR A 204 15.37 5.19 -5.12
N LEU A 205 14.20 5.80 -4.96
CA LEU A 205 14.03 7.26 -4.91
C LEU A 205 14.81 7.92 -3.75
N LEU A 206 15.04 7.19 -2.65
CA LEU A 206 15.85 7.66 -1.51
C LEU A 206 17.36 7.68 -1.81
N LEU A 207 17.82 6.87 -2.77
CA LEU A 207 19.23 6.80 -3.16
C LEU A 207 19.59 7.74 -4.32
N LEU A 208 18.59 8.25 -5.04
CA LEU A 208 18.76 9.19 -6.14
C LEU A 208 19.24 10.56 -5.65
N GLN A 209 19.94 11.25 -6.54
CA GLN A 209 20.37 12.63 -6.36
C GLN A 209 19.68 13.53 -7.39
N TYR A 210 19.01 14.57 -6.90
CA TYR A 210 18.22 15.51 -7.71
C TYR A 210 18.99 16.81 -7.93
N ARG A 211 20.01 16.74 -8.80
CA ARG A 211 21.00 17.82 -9.00
C ARG A 211 20.53 18.93 -9.94
N THR A 212 19.56 18.65 -10.81
CA THR A 212 19.06 19.60 -11.82
C THR A 212 17.60 19.98 -11.58
N PRO A 213 17.14 21.16 -12.03
CA PRO A 213 15.73 21.55 -11.95
C PRO A 213 14.78 20.51 -12.59
N ALA A 214 15.18 19.92 -13.72
CA ALA A 214 14.40 18.90 -14.40
C ALA A 214 14.24 17.61 -13.55
N GLN A 215 15.28 17.19 -12.84
CA GLN A 215 15.20 16.04 -11.93
C GLN A 215 14.30 16.31 -10.72
N ARG A 216 14.39 17.52 -10.15
CA ARG A 216 13.55 17.94 -9.02
C ARG A 216 12.07 18.01 -9.40
N LEU A 217 11.79 18.59 -10.56
CA LEU A 217 10.43 18.66 -11.11
C LEU A 217 9.90 17.26 -11.47
N TRP A 218 10.75 16.38 -12.00
CA TRP A 218 10.37 14.98 -12.23
C TRP A 218 9.99 14.29 -10.93
N LEU A 219 10.77 14.47 -9.85
CA LEU A 219 10.44 13.90 -8.54
C LEU A 219 9.11 14.41 -8.01
N LEU A 220 8.86 15.72 -8.07
CA LEU A 220 7.59 16.31 -7.64
C LEU A 220 6.39 15.67 -8.36
N LYS A 221 6.50 15.48 -9.68
CA LYS A 221 5.41 14.97 -10.51
C LYS A 221 5.24 13.45 -10.44
N ASN A 222 6.32 12.70 -10.27
CA ASN A 222 6.32 11.24 -10.46
C ASN A 222 6.69 10.48 -9.18
N GLY A 223 7.10 11.16 -8.11
CA GLY A 223 7.63 10.53 -6.90
C GLY A 223 6.59 9.69 -6.16
N LEU A 224 5.32 10.10 -6.20
CA LEU A 224 4.19 9.38 -5.61
C LEU A 224 3.45 8.47 -6.60
N GLU A 225 3.93 8.33 -7.84
CA GLU A 225 3.37 7.35 -8.80
C GLU A 225 3.86 5.94 -8.45
N LEU A 226 3.29 5.38 -7.38
CA LEU A 226 3.62 4.09 -6.81
C LEU A 226 2.39 3.17 -6.79
N ARG A 227 2.61 1.86 -6.86
CA ARG A 227 1.61 0.82 -6.57
C ARG A 227 1.42 0.59 -5.07
N VAL A 228 2.34 1.11 -4.27
CA VAL A 228 2.31 1.03 -2.81
C VAL A 228 2.02 2.42 -2.25
N PHE A 229 1.16 2.49 -1.23
CA PHE A 229 0.86 3.75 -0.57
C PHE A 229 1.83 3.95 0.61
N TRP A 230 2.81 4.83 0.43
CA TRP A 230 3.83 5.07 1.44
C TRP A 230 3.98 6.56 1.79
N PRO A 231 3.11 7.09 2.68
CA PRO A 231 3.13 8.49 3.11
C PRO A 231 4.49 9.03 3.58
N PRO A 232 5.34 8.25 4.30
CA PRO A 232 6.67 8.69 4.72
C PRO A 232 7.62 9.14 3.60
N LEU A 233 7.33 8.83 2.32
CA LEU A 233 8.11 9.34 1.19
C LEU A 233 7.86 10.83 0.91
N SER A 234 6.67 11.33 1.23
CA SER A 234 6.27 12.71 0.95
C SER A 234 7.22 13.79 1.53
N PRO A 235 7.72 13.73 2.79
CA PRO A 235 8.67 14.72 3.27
C PRO A 235 9.99 14.70 2.50
N VAL A 236 10.43 13.52 1.99
CA VAL A 236 11.62 13.42 1.13
C VAL A 236 11.35 14.12 -0.20
N ILE A 237 10.19 13.91 -0.82
CA ILE A 237 9.80 14.60 -2.06
C ILE A 237 9.75 16.10 -1.84
N ILE A 238 9.14 16.59 -0.76
CA ILE A 238 9.08 18.04 -0.44
C ILE A 238 10.49 18.63 -0.39
N ARG A 239 11.41 17.99 0.33
CA ARG A 239 12.79 18.45 0.49
C ARG A 239 13.57 18.40 -0.83
N GLU A 240 13.61 17.25 -1.48
CA GLU A 240 14.46 17.01 -2.65
C GLU A 240 13.97 17.74 -3.90
N SER A 241 12.64 17.91 -4.05
CA SER A 241 12.06 18.69 -5.13
C SER A 241 12.20 20.20 -4.93
N GLN A 242 12.57 20.65 -3.72
CA GLN A 242 12.57 22.06 -3.32
C GLN A 242 11.19 22.71 -3.45
N LEU A 243 10.15 21.97 -3.05
CA LEU A 243 8.77 22.42 -3.15
C LEU A 243 8.53 23.79 -2.47
N PRO A 244 9.06 24.08 -1.25
CA PRO A 244 8.88 25.39 -0.64
C PRO A 244 9.39 26.54 -1.53
N GLN A 245 10.57 26.41 -2.13
CA GLN A 245 11.14 27.42 -3.02
C GLN A 245 10.34 27.58 -4.32
N LEU A 246 9.73 26.50 -4.79
CA LEU A 246 8.87 26.52 -5.97
C LEU A 246 7.56 27.27 -5.68
N LEU A 247 6.93 27.03 -4.53
CA LEU A 247 5.69 27.70 -4.13
C LEU A 247 5.87 29.19 -3.79
N GLN A 248 7.09 29.62 -3.44
CA GLN A 248 7.43 31.03 -3.23
C GLN A 248 7.46 31.87 -4.52
N GLN A 249 7.47 31.24 -5.71
CA GLN A 249 7.38 31.96 -6.98
C GLN A 249 6.02 32.65 -7.10
N GLU A 250 5.99 33.83 -7.73
CA GLU A 250 4.77 34.63 -7.89
C GLU A 250 3.64 33.80 -8.51
N GLU A 251 3.96 33.08 -9.59
CA GLU A 251 3.06 32.15 -10.28
C GLU A 251 3.77 30.82 -10.52
N ILE A 252 3.00 29.73 -10.47
CA ILE A 252 3.44 28.40 -10.89
C ILE A 252 2.44 27.84 -11.90
N PRO A 253 2.86 27.01 -12.87
CA PRO A 253 1.96 26.27 -13.75
C PRO A 253 0.97 25.35 -12.99
N GLU A 254 -0.22 25.15 -13.55
CA GLU A 254 -1.28 24.31 -12.96
C GLU A 254 -0.81 22.87 -12.69
N ASP A 255 -0.05 22.27 -13.61
CA ASP A 255 0.46 20.91 -13.46
C ASP A 255 1.47 20.78 -12.31
N ILE A 256 2.17 21.87 -11.96
CA ILE A 256 3.02 21.94 -10.76
C ILE A 256 2.16 22.07 -9.51
N TYR A 257 1.13 22.92 -9.53
CA TYR A 257 0.19 23.05 -8.42
C TYR A 257 -0.48 21.72 -8.08
N LEU A 258 -0.96 20.97 -9.08
CA LEU A 258 -1.60 19.66 -8.87
C LEU A 258 -0.61 18.62 -8.31
N ALA A 259 0.64 18.63 -8.77
CA ALA A 259 1.67 17.75 -8.23
C ALA A 259 2.00 18.10 -6.76
N ALA A 260 2.10 19.40 -6.45
CA ALA A 260 2.29 19.89 -5.09
C ALA A 260 1.14 19.50 -4.16
N ALA A 261 -0.11 19.61 -4.64
CA ALA A 261 -1.31 19.23 -3.90
C ALA A 261 -1.26 17.76 -3.46
N ASN A 262 -0.92 16.84 -4.37
CA ASN A 262 -0.80 15.42 -4.07
C ASN A 262 0.27 15.13 -3.00
N VAL A 263 1.44 15.77 -3.12
CA VAL A 263 2.53 15.65 -2.14
C VAL A 263 2.15 16.21 -0.77
N ILE A 264 1.48 17.36 -0.74
CA ILE A 264 1.05 18.01 0.52
C ILE A 264 -0.01 17.17 1.23
N ILE A 265 -1.04 16.67 0.53
CA ILE A 265 -2.06 15.80 1.14
C ILE A 265 -1.40 14.56 1.74
N THR A 266 -0.51 13.92 0.98
CA THR A 266 0.20 12.72 1.44
C THR A 266 1.08 13.01 2.65
N TYR A 267 1.69 14.20 2.70
CA TYR A 267 2.46 14.64 3.87
C TYR A 267 1.58 14.89 5.09
N LEU A 268 0.41 15.50 4.92
CA LEU A 268 -0.53 15.69 6.02
C LEU A 268 -1.04 14.35 6.56
N ILE A 269 -1.26 13.33 5.72
CA ILE A 269 -1.60 11.96 6.16
C ILE A 269 -0.48 11.38 7.02
N PHE A 270 0.79 11.55 6.61
CA PHE A 270 1.94 11.08 7.37
C PHE A 270 2.03 11.71 8.77
N LEU A 271 1.52 12.94 8.94
CA LEU A 271 1.56 13.66 10.22
C LEU A 271 0.42 13.29 11.18
N LEU A 272 -0.57 12.50 10.76
CA LEU A 272 -1.72 12.14 11.61
C LEU A 272 -1.27 11.24 12.79
N PRO A 273 -1.90 11.39 13.97
CA PRO A 273 -1.46 10.76 15.22
C PRO A 273 -1.63 9.24 15.31
N ASP A 274 -2.38 8.61 14.40
CA ASP A 274 -2.75 7.17 14.46
C ASP A 274 -1.66 6.20 13.99
N ARG A 275 -0.44 6.67 13.73
CA ARG A 275 0.68 5.73 13.50
C ARG A 275 1.28 5.35 14.85
N ASP A 276 1.14 4.09 15.26
CA ASP A 276 1.91 3.57 16.38
C ASP A 276 3.42 3.75 16.07
N PRO A 277 4.13 4.65 16.78
CA PRO A 277 5.55 4.90 16.52
C PRO A 277 6.42 3.68 16.87
N ALA A 278 5.87 2.65 17.49
CA ALA A 278 6.58 1.47 17.96
C ALA A 278 6.89 0.44 16.85
N GLU A 279 6.30 0.55 15.66
CA GLU A 279 6.62 -0.37 14.57
C GLU A 279 7.98 -0.04 13.92
N ASP A 280 8.99 -0.83 14.26
CA ASP A 280 10.32 -0.79 13.65
C ASP A 280 10.32 -1.52 12.29
N ASN A 281 9.59 -0.98 11.31
CA ASN A 281 9.49 -1.51 9.94
C ASN A 281 10.26 -0.61 8.93
N ILE A 282 10.34 -1.01 7.66
CA ILE A 282 11.04 -0.20 6.62
C ILE A 282 10.47 1.22 6.51
N GLU A 283 9.18 1.39 6.82
CA GLU A 283 8.48 2.66 6.69
C GLU A 283 9.04 3.73 7.62
N ASN A 284 9.38 3.33 8.84
CA ASN A 284 9.87 4.23 9.88
C ASN A 284 11.41 4.29 9.94
N SER A 285 12.09 3.29 9.38
CA SER A 285 13.54 3.08 9.53
C SER A 285 14.40 3.82 8.50
N MET A 286 13.90 3.97 7.26
CA MET A 286 14.69 4.46 6.13
C MET A 286 14.55 5.96 5.87
N ILE A 287 13.63 6.64 6.55
CA ILE A 287 13.37 8.07 6.34
C ILE A 287 14.20 8.90 7.32
N PRO A 288 15.06 9.83 6.84
CA PRO A 288 15.78 10.74 7.72
C PRO A 288 14.78 11.65 8.46
N ALA A 289 15.12 12.09 9.67
CA ALA A 289 14.34 13.11 10.36
C ALA A 289 14.37 14.43 9.55
N LEU A 290 13.22 14.83 8.98
CA LEU A 290 13.08 16.03 8.16
C LEU A 290 12.24 17.07 8.86
N HIS A 291 12.79 18.28 9.00
CA HIS A 291 12.05 19.43 9.46
C HIS A 291 11.50 20.21 8.25
N ILE A 292 10.18 20.21 8.09
CA ILE A 292 9.46 20.96 7.06
C ILE A 292 8.69 22.10 7.74
N PRO A 293 8.88 23.37 7.33
CA PRO A 293 8.12 24.49 7.88
C PRO A 293 6.69 24.45 7.34
N LEU A 294 5.84 23.60 7.94
CA LEU A 294 4.51 23.28 7.45
C LEU A 294 3.61 24.50 7.27
N GLU A 295 3.64 25.45 8.22
CA GLU A 295 2.85 26.67 8.14
C GLU A 295 3.15 27.46 6.86
N LEU A 296 4.43 27.73 6.58
CA LEU A 296 4.84 28.49 5.39
C LEU A 296 4.52 27.71 4.10
N LEU A 297 4.78 26.41 4.09
CA LEU A 297 4.48 25.54 2.95
C LEU A 297 3.00 25.63 2.56
N LEU A 298 2.10 25.53 3.55
CA LEU A 298 0.66 25.59 3.32
C LEU A 298 0.20 27.01 2.99
N GLN A 299 0.77 28.05 3.61
CA GLN A 299 0.45 29.43 3.25
C GLN A 299 0.76 29.73 1.78
N ASP A 300 1.93 29.32 1.29
CA ASP A 300 2.34 29.52 -0.09
C ASP A 300 1.51 28.66 -1.06
N PHE A 301 1.19 27.42 -0.68
CA PHE A 301 0.31 26.56 -1.48
C PHE A 301 -1.10 27.13 -1.62
N LEU A 302 -1.72 27.54 -0.51
CA LEU A 302 -3.09 28.08 -0.49
C LEU A 302 -3.19 29.41 -1.25
N ARG A 303 -2.12 30.21 -1.30
CA ARG A 303 -2.07 31.38 -2.17
C ARG A 303 -2.24 31.02 -3.65
N HIS A 304 -1.59 29.95 -4.11
CA HIS A 304 -1.80 29.46 -5.49
C HIS A 304 -3.18 28.83 -5.69
N ALA A 305 -3.76 28.24 -4.64
CA ALA A 305 -5.12 27.72 -4.68
C ALA A 305 -6.16 28.82 -4.97
N GLU A 306 -5.91 30.09 -4.62
CA GLU A 306 -6.77 31.20 -5.02
C GLU A 306 -6.95 31.31 -6.54
N THR A 307 -5.98 30.84 -7.32
CA THR A 307 -6.05 30.79 -8.79
C THR A 307 -6.64 29.47 -9.28
N TYR A 308 -6.19 28.34 -8.72
CA TYR A 308 -6.47 27.01 -9.28
C TYR A 308 -7.64 26.25 -8.64
N ALA A 309 -8.01 26.55 -7.40
CA ALA A 309 -9.12 25.91 -6.71
C ALA A 309 -10.46 26.53 -7.13
N LYS A 310 -10.85 26.27 -8.38
CA LYS A 310 -12.09 26.80 -9.00
C LYS A 310 -13.07 25.72 -9.43
N THR A 311 -12.66 24.46 -9.36
CA THR A 311 -13.47 23.30 -9.72
C THR A 311 -13.75 22.47 -8.45
N PRO A 312 -14.88 21.73 -8.40
CA PRO A 312 -15.18 20.80 -7.31
C PRO A 312 -14.00 19.87 -6.99
N ARG A 313 -13.38 19.28 -8.02
CA ARG A 313 -12.19 18.43 -7.87
C ARG A 313 -11.03 19.11 -7.14
N ASN A 314 -10.69 20.34 -7.53
CA ASN A 314 -9.58 21.07 -6.89
C ASN A 314 -9.96 21.55 -5.49
N LEU A 315 -11.25 21.71 -5.19
CA LEU A 315 -11.74 22.08 -3.86
C LEU A 315 -11.86 20.90 -2.91
N LEU A 316 -12.13 19.69 -3.40
CA LEU A 316 -11.99 18.45 -2.61
C LEU A 316 -10.57 18.31 -2.04
N THR A 317 -9.56 18.76 -2.79
CA THR A 317 -8.18 18.82 -2.29
C THR A 317 -8.05 19.80 -1.12
N ILE A 318 -8.73 20.95 -1.17
CA ILE A 318 -8.72 21.95 -0.10
C ILE A 318 -9.49 21.44 1.13
N PHE A 319 -10.62 20.76 0.94
CA PHE A 319 -11.32 20.04 2.00
C PHE A 319 -10.42 19.02 2.69
N ALA A 320 -9.79 18.15 1.91
CA ALA A 320 -8.85 17.16 2.43
C ALA A 320 -7.71 17.79 3.27
N ILE A 321 -7.23 18.97 2.89
CA ILE A 321 -6.24 19.72 3.67
C ILE A 321 -6.87 20.27 4.95
N LYS A 322 -8.06 20.89 4.88
CA LYS A 322 -8.81 21.41 6.02
C LYS A 322 -9.06 20.35 7.08
N ASP A 323 -9.62 19.19 6.71
CA ASP A 323 -9.98 18.13 7.66
C ASP A 323 -8.75 17.62 8.41
N ARG A 324 -7.64 17.45 7.70
CA ARG A 324 -6.36 17.04 8.32
C ARG A 324 -5.81 18.12 9.24
N LEU A 325 -5.96 19.40 8.88
CA LEU A 325 -5.57 20.50 9.75
C LEU A 325 -6.42 20.56 11.02
N GLU A 326 -7.70 20.22 10.96
CA GLU A 326 -8.59 20.15 12.13
C GLU A 326 -8.13 19.05 13.10
N VAL A 327 -7.79 17.87 12.58
CA VAL A 327 -7.22 16.78 13.40
C VAL A 327 -5.88 17.22 14.02
N LEU A 328 -4.98 17.79 13.22
CA LEU A 328 -3.68 18.28 13.71
C LEU A 328 -3.81 19.43 14.72
N ALA A 329 -4.86 20.26 14.62
CA ALA A 329 -5.13 21.34 15.56
C ALA A 329 -5.65 20.83 16.92
N ALA A 330 -6.33 19.68 16.92
CA ALA A 330 -6.81 19.02 18.13
C ALA A 330 -5.69 18.30 18.89
N GLU A 331 -4.63 17.88 18.18
CA GLU A 331 -3.49 17.14 18.74
C GLU A 331 -2.63 18.02 19.65
N LYS A 332 -2.42 17.58 20.89
CA LYS A 332 -1.67 18.35 21.91
C LYS A 332 -0.23 17.91 22.07
N LYS A 333 0.13 16.70 21.63
CA LYS A 333 1.47 16.12 21.83
C LYS A 333 2.27 16.17 20.52
N GLY A 334 3.45 16.80 20.56
CA GLY A 334 4.34 16.84 19.39
C GLY A 334 3.84 17.70 18.22
N ALA A 335 2.94 18.66 18.49
CA ALA A 335 2.27 19.46 17.47
C ALA A 335 3.24 20.15 16.49
N VAL A 336 3.05 19.85 15.20
CA VAL A 336 3.83 20.42 14.08
C VAL A 336 3.38 21.85 13.75
N LEU A 337 2.17 22.24 14.19
CA LEU A 337 1.58 23.56 14.03
C LEU A 337 1.15 24.13 15.38
N THR A 338 1.18 25.45 15.51
CA THR A 338 0.50 26.12 16.63
C THR A 338 -1.00 26.15 16.38
N ALA A 339 -1.81 26.16 17.45
CA ALA A 339 -3.27 26.27 17.32
C ALA A 339 -3.69 27.51 16.49
N ASN A 340 -3.03 28.65 16.70
CA ASN A 340 -3.32 29.86 15.92
C ASN A 340 -2.98 29.69 14.43
N ALA A 341 -1.82 29.10 14.11
CA ALA A 341 -1.43 28.84 12.73
C ALA A 341 -2.41 27.89 12.03
N ALA A 342 -2.82 26.81 12.72
CA ALA A 342 -3.79 25.87 12.18
C ALA A 342 -5.14 26.55 11.91
N GLN A 343 -5.66 27.34 12.84
CA GLN A 343 -6.92 28.08 12.66
C GLN A 343 -6.86 29.10 11.52
N LEU A 344 -5.73 29.80 11.35
CA LEU A 344 -5.55 30.71 10.21
C LEU A 344 -5.53 29.96 8.86
N LEU A 345 -4.92 28.78 8.80
CA LEU A 345 -4.91 27.94 7.60
C LEU A 345 -6.29 27.35 7.30
N ILE A 346 -7.02 26.89 8.33
CA ILE A 346 -8.40 26.42 8.21
C ILE A 346 -9.28 27.54 7.66
N GLY A 347 -9.22 28.75 8.23
CA GLY A 347 -10.00 29.89 7.74
C GLY A 347 -9.66 30.29 6.29
N LYS A 348 -8.42 30.08 5.83
CA LYS A 348 -8.06 30.23 4.40
C LYS A 348 -8.65 29.13 3.52
N CYS A 349 -8.72 27.90 4.02
CA CYS A 349 -9.40 26.82 3.30
C CYS A 349 -10.89 27.13 3.17
N ASP A 350 -11.54 27.57 4.26
CA ASP A 350 -12.95 27.96 4.26
C ASP A 350 -13.24 29.08 3.26
N SER A 351 -12.38 30.12 3.19
CA SER A 351 -12.60 31.21 2.22
C SER A 351 -12.48 30.75 0.77
N LEU A 352 -11.68 29.73 0.48
CA LEU A 352 -11.56 29.11 -0.84
C LEU A 352 -12.73 28.18 -1.15
N ILE A 353 -13.27 27.48 -0.15
CA ILE A 353 -14.38 26.53 -0.32
C ILE A 353 -15.70 27.30 -0.47
N PHE A 354 -15.98 28.21 0.46
CA PHE A 354 -17.29 28.85 0.62
C PHE A 354 -17.38 30.25 -0.03
N TYR A 355 -16.55 30.54 -1.04
CA TYR A 355 -16.59 31.86 -1.72
C TYR A 355 -17.90 32.13 -2.48
N LYS A 356 -18.69 31.08 -2.76
CA LYS A 356 -20.01 31.16 -3.39
C LYS A 356 -20.90 30.01 -2.94
N ASP A 357 -22.17 30.10 -3.31
CA ASP A 357 -23.12 29.00 -3.22
C ASP A 357 -22.90 27.98 -4.35
N TRP A 358 -22.58 26.75 -3.97
CA TRP A 358 -22.27 25.65 -4.89
C TRP A 358 -23.48 24.77 -5.23
N GLU A 359 -24.58 24.87 -4.48
CA GLU A 359 -25.73 23.99 -4.66
C GLU A 359 -26.27 23.99 -6.11
N PRO A 360 -26.41 25.13 -6.80
CA PRO A 360 -26.88 25.14 -8.19
C PRO A 360 -25.96 24.37 -9.15
N GLU A 361 -24.64 24.48 -8.98
CA GLU A 361 -23.66 23.83 -9.85
C GLU A 361 -23.55 22.33 -9.57
N ILE A 362 -23.64 21.94 -8.29
CA ILE A 362 -23.72 20.55 -7.85
C ILE A 362 -24.96 19.89 -8.45
N ARG A 363 -26.14 20.48 -8.27
CA ARG A 363 -27.39 19.92 -8.81
C ARG A 363 -27.38 19.81 -10.33
N ALA A 364 -26.79 20.78 -11.02
CA ALA A 364 -26.68 20.75 -12.48
C ALA A 364 -25.66 19.71 -13.00
N SER A 365 -24.66 19.35 -12.19
CA SER A 365 -23.53 18.49 -12.61
C SER A 365 -23.50 17.12 -11.93
N LEU A 366 -24.51 16.81 -11.10
CA LEU A 366 -24.62 15.56 -10.36
C LEU A 366 -24.59 14.33 -11.28
N PHE A 367 -25.15 14.47 -12.47
CA PHE A 367 -25.13 13.44 -13.51
C PHE A 367 -24.27 13.87 -14.71
N ASP A 368 -23.45 12.95 -15.22
CA ASP A 368 -22.69 13.12 -16.45
C ASP A 368 -23.60 13.10 -17.69
N ARG A 369 -23.02 13.37 -18.87
CA ARG A 369 -23.77 13.39 -20.14
C ARG A 369 -24.41 12.05 -20.52
N ASN A 370 -23.98 10.95 -19.90
CA ASN A 370 -24.52 9.61 -20.10
C ASN A 370 -25.54 9.23 -19.00
N GLY A 371 -25.88 10.16 -18.11
CA GLY A 371 -26.82 9.93 -17.01
C GLY A 371 -26.22 9.17 -15.83
N ARG A 372 -24.89 9.00 -15.74
CA ARG A 372 -24.22 8.36 -14.59
C ARG A 372 -23.88 9.39 -13.53
N LEU A 373 -23.83 8.98 -12.27
CA LEU A 373 -23.36 9.86 -11.19
C LEU A 373 -21.93 10.33 -11.42
N ASN A 374 -21.69 11.61 -11.17
CA ASN A 374 -20.36 12.18 -11.15
C ASN A 374 -19.77 12.09 -9.75
N ALA A 375 -18.84 11.14 -9.54
CA ALA A 375 -18.22 10.88 -8.25
C ALA A 375 -17.60 12.12 -7.59
N GLU A 376 -16.91 12.97 -8.36
CA GLU A 376 -16.30 14.20 -7.82
C GLU A 376 -17.36 15.18 -7.30
N ILE A 377 -18.54 15.22 -7.93
CA ILE A 377 -19.65 16.10 -7.49
C ILE A 377 -20.38 15.52 -6.29
N VAL A 378 -20.54 14.20 -6.25
CA VAL A 378 -21.14 13.49 -5.12
C VAL A 378 -20.31 13.68 -3.85
N ASP A 379 -18.99 13.47 -3.94
CA ASP A 379 -18.08 13.67 -2.81
C ASP A 379 -18.08 15.15 -2.38
N PHE A 380 -18.06 16.09 -3.33
CA PHE A 380 -18.06 17.52 -3.01
C PHE A 380 -19.38 17.99 -2.37
N ALA A 381 -20.51 17.40 -2.75
CA ALA A 381 -21.78 17.66 -2.11
C ALA A 381 -21.81 17.13 -0.66
N ALA A 382 -21.22 15.95 -0.43
CA ALA A 382 -21.10 15.38 0.91
C ALA A 382 -20.24 16.29 1.82
N ASP A 383 -19.07 16.73 1.35
CA ASP A 383 -18.17 17.60 2.12
C ASP A 383 -18.79 18.98 2.45
N LEU A 384 -19.71 19.46 1.62
CA LEU A 384 -20.46 20.70 1.83
C LEU A 384 -21.75 20.53 2.65
N ASP A 385 -22.09 19.31 3.08
CA ASP A 385 -23.37 18.96 3.70
C ASP A 385 -24.59 19.37 2.84
N ILE A 386 -24.46 19.25 1.51
CA ILE A 386 -25.55 19.51 0.56
C ILE A 386 -26.32 18.22 0.33
N ASP A 387 -27.60 18.25 0.69
CA ASP A 387 -28.48 17.08 0.59
C ASP A 387 -28.80 16.72 -0.87
N ILE A 388 -28.07 15.72 -1.38
CA ILE A 388 -28.31 15.05 -2.67
C ILE A 388 -28.89 13.64 -2.50
N TRP A 389 -29.16 13.21 -1.26
CA TRP A 389 -29.64 11.86 -0.96
C TRP A 389 -30.90 11.45 -1.76
N PRO A 390 -31.93 12.30 -1.92
CA PRO A 390 -33.12 11.94 -2.71
C PRO A 390 -32.81 11.62 -4.18
N ASP A 391 -31.85 12.32 -4.77
CA ASP A 391 -31.44 12.13 -6.15
C ASP A 391 -30.61 10.85 -6.29
N VAL A 392 -29.69 10.60 -5.35
CA VAL A 392 -28.81 9.42 -5.35
C VAL A 392 -29.58 8.13 -5.08
N ILE A 393 -30.50 8.09 -4.10
CA ILE A 393 -31.29 6.86 -3.82
C ILE A 393 -32.19 6.49 -5.00
N LYS A 394 -32.77 7.50 -5.68
CA LYS A 394 -33.60 7.28 -6.86
C LYS A 394 -32.76 6.68 -7.99
N PHE A 395 -31.57 7.22 -8.22
CA PHE A 395 -30.64 6.68 -9.22
C PHE A 395 -30.19 5.26 -8.86
N TYR A 396 -29.83 5.01 -7.60
CA TYR A 396 -29.43 3.69 -7.12
C TYR A 396 -30.50 2.63 -7.34
N ASN A 397 -31.77 2.95 -7.11
CA ASN A 397 -32.88 2.02 -7.35
C ASN A 397 -33.02 1.61 -8.83
N GLU A 398 -32.53 2.43 -9.77
CA GLU A 398 -32.46 2.09 -11.20
C GLU A 398 -31.12 1.42 -11.57
N HIS A 399 -30.06 1.67 -10.77
CA HIS A 399 -28.69 1.24 -11.00
C HIS A 399 -28.04 0.65 -9.72
N PRO A 400 -28.52 -0.49 -9.23
CA PRO A 400 -28.16 -1.01 -7.89
C PRO A 400 -26.69 -1.42 -7.74
N LYS A 401 -25.94 -1.58 -8.84
CA LYS A 401 -24.50 -1.91 -8.82
C LYS A 401 -23.60 -0.68 -8.92
N ASP A 402 -24.15 0.54 -8.99
CA ASP A 402 -23.34 1.74 -9.13
C ASP A 402 -22.52 2.00 -7.84
N GLN A 403 -21.20 1.93 -7.98
CA GLN A 403 -20.28 2.06 -6.85
C GLN A 403 -20.28 3.47 -6.24
N THR A 404 -20.54 4.51 -7.04
CA THR A 404 -20.59 5.89 -6.56
C THR A 404 -21.81 6.09 -5.67
N ALA A 405 -22.98 5.61 -6.14
CA ALA A 405 -24.21 5.66 -5.36
C ALA A 405 -24.09 4.88 -4.06
N LEU A 406 -23.58 3.64 -4.12
CA LEU A 406 -23.38 2.79 -2.95
C LEU A 406 -22.46 3.43 -1.92
N ARG A 407 -21.30 3.94 -2.35
CA ARG A 407 -20.35 4.61 -1.46
C ARG A 407 -21.01 5.79 -0.73
N TYR A 408 -21.75 6.63 -1.47
CA TYR A 408 -22.44 7.77 -0.87
C TYR A 408 -23.54 7.34 0.11
N LEU A 409 -24.41 6.40 -0.29
CA LEU A 409 -25.54 5.97 0.55
C LEU A 409 -25.11 5.22 1.81
N MET A 410 -23.97 4.52 1.76
CA MET A 410 -23.40 3.83 2.92
C MET A 410 -22.62 4.78 3.82
N PHE A 411 -21.73 5.61 3.28
CA PHE A 411 -20.66 6.23 4.07
C PHE A 411 -20.69 7.76 4.14
N ALA A 412 -21.51 8.44 3.33
CA ALA A 412 -21.63 9.89 3.46
C ALA A 412 -22.35 10.23 4.77
N GLU A 413 -21.81 11.18 5.53
CA GLU A 413 -22.51 11.71 6.71
C GLU A 413 -23.83 12.34 6.25
N ALA A 414 -24.93 11.73 6.65
CA ALA A 414 -26.24 12.31 6.41
C ALA A 414 -26.46 13.41 7.45
N GLY A 415 -26.10 14.65 7.13
CA GLY A 415 -26.41 15.80 7.98
C GLY A 415 -27.88 15.81 8.42
N GLY A 416 -28.13 16.19 9.68
CA GLY A 416 -29.46 16.23 10.27
C GLY A 416 -29.54 15.52 11.62
N ASP A 417 -30.77 15.33 12.10
CA ASP A 417 -31.01 14.59 13.34
C ASP A 417 -30.90 13.07 13.15
N GLU A 418 -30.64 12.36 14.24
CA GLU A 418 -30.49 10.89 14.29
C GLU A 418 -31.67 10.16 13.61
N LYS A 419 -32.88 10.70 13.78
CA LYS A 419 -34.10 10.13 13.18
C LYS A 419 -34.07 10.18 11.64
N ARG A 420 -33.58 11.27 11.06
CA ARG A 420 -33.43 11.40 9.60
C ARG A 420 -32.40 10.40 9.07
N ILE A 421 -31.28 10.24 9.77
CA ILE A 421 -30.21 9.30 9.43
C ILE A 421 -30.76 7.87 9.44
N ASP A 422 -31.46 7.47 10.50
CA ASP A 422 -32.08 6.15 10.61
C ASP A 422 -33.09 5.90 9.49
N THR A 423 -33.97 6.86 9.23
CA THR A 423 -34.97 6.73 8.16
C THR A 423 -34.33 6.51 6.80
N ARG A 424 -33.24 7.23 6.50
CA ARG A 424 -32.50 7.08 5.24
C ARG A 424 -31.79 5.75 5.13
N ARG A 425 -31.18 5.28 6.22
CA ARG A 425 -30.53 3.97 6.28
C ARG A 425 -31.55 2.86 6.01
N HIS A 426 -32.71 2.87 6.67
CA HIS A 426 -33.75 1.86 6.42
C HIS A 426 -34.26 1.89 4.98
N LEU A 427 -34.52 3.09 4.42
CA LEU A 427 -34.92 3.20 3.02
C LEU A 427 -33.86 2.68 2.03
N PHE A 428 -32.58 2.92 2.33
CA PHE A 428 -31.48 2.39 1.55
C PHE A 428 -31.40 0.86 1.65
N LEU A 429 -31.46 0.30 2.86
CA LEU A 429 -31.41 -1.14 3.08
C LEU A 429 -32.61 -1.86 2.43
N ASP A 430 -33.82 -1.32 2.56
CA ASP A 430 -35.02 -1.85 1.89
C ASP A 430 -34.82 -1.91 0.36
N CYS A 431 -34.24 -0.85 -0.22
CA CYS A 431 -33.92 -0.79 -1.65
C CYS A 431 -32.82 -1.80 -2.03
N ALA A 432 -31.76 -1.91 -1.22
CA ALA A 432 -30.69 -2.87 -1.45
C ALA A 432 -31.20 -4.32 -1.38
N GLU A 433 -32.02 -4.65 -0.40
CA GLU A 433 -32.63 -5.97 -0.25
C GLU A 433 -33.54 -6.33 -1.44
N ALA A 434 -34.29 -5.35 -1.96
CA ALA A 434 -35.10 -5.55 -3.17
C ALA A 434 -34.25 -5.93 -4.40
N HIS A 435 -32.97 -5.56 -4.42
CA HIS A 435 -32.01 -5.86 -5.49
C HIS A 435 -30.99 -6.96 -5.15
N LEU A 436 -31.13 -7.64 -4.00
CA LEU A 436 -30.17 -8.61 -3.46
C LEU A 436 -29.61 -9.61 -4.49
N ARG A 437 -30.48 -10.14 -5.36
CA ARG A 437 -30.10 -11.11 -6.41
C ARG A 437 -29.02 -10.59 -7.35
N GLN A 438 -28.95 -9.29 -7.57
CA GLN A 438 -27.96 -8.67 -8.45
C GLN A 438 -26.57 -8.66 -7.81
N TYR A 439 -26.48 -8.67 -6.48
CA TYR A 439 -25.21 -8.60 -5.74
C TYR A 439 -24.56 -9.96 -5.53
N MET A 440 -25.34 -11.05 -5.56
CA MET A 440 -24.84 -12.41 -5.29
C MET A 440 -23.73 -12.88 -6.24
N GLU A 441 -23.60 -12.26 -7.41
CA GLU A 441 -22.57 -12.58 -8.40
C GLU A 441 -21.31 -11.71 -8.27
N ASP A 442 -21.29 -10.70 -7.39
CA ASP A 442 -20.22 -9.71 -7.24
C ASP A 442 -19.67 -9.69 -5.81
N GLU A 443 -18.50 -10.30 -5.61
CA GLU A 443 -17.83 -10.43 -4.32
C GLU A 443 -17.60 -9.07 -3.63
N ASN A 444 -17.17 -8.06 -4.38
CA ASN A 444 -16.84 -6.74 -3.81
C ASN A 444 -18.08 -6.05 -3.25
N LEU A 445 -19.22 -6.18 -3.93
CA LEU A 445 -20.49 -5.62 -3.44
C LEU A 445 -20.92 -6.29 -2.14
N LEU A 446 -20.83 -7.63 -2.07
CA LEU A 446 -21.17 -8.39 -0.87
C LEU A 446 -20.26 -8.02 0.32
N VAL A 447 -18.96 -7.88 0.07
CA VAL A 447 -17.98 -7.45 1.09
C VAL A 447 -18.30 -6.04 1.60
N ASN A 448 -18.64 -5.09 0.72
CA ASN A 448 -19.01 -3.73 1.12
C ASN A 448 -20.26 -3.70 1.99
N PHE A 449 -21.31 -4.46 1.64
CA PHE A 449 -22.51 -4.58 2.47
C PHE A 449 -22.22 -5.22 3.83
N ALA A 450 -21.42 -6.29 3.85
CA ALA A 450 -21.05 -6.94 5.11
C ALA A 450 -20.31 -5.95 6.03
N ASN A 451 -19.29 -5.27 5.51
CA ASN A 451 -18.53 -4.28 6.26
C ASN A 451 -19.41 -3.12 6.75
N TYR A 452 -20.30 -2.60 5.91
CA TYR A 452 -21.23 -1.53 6.30
C TYR A 452 -22.16 -1.95 7.45
N LEU A 453 -22.69 -3.18 7.41
CA LEU A 453 -23.64 -3.68 8.41
C LEU A 453 -22.98 -4.05 9.74
N ARG A 454 -21.65 -4.07 9.83
CA ARG A 454 -20.93 -4.24 11.11
C ARG A 454 -21.42 -3.25 12.18
N ASP A 455 -21.69 -2.01 11.79
CA ASP A 455 -22.04 -0.93 12.71
C ASP A 455 -23.56 -0.80 12.97
N TYR A 456 -24.40 -1.64 12.35
CA TYR A 456 -25.87 -1.58 12.47
C TYR A 456 -26.49 -2.92 12.91
N PRO A 457 -26.30 -3.33 14.20
CA PRO A 457 -26.81 -4.59 14.69
C PRO A 457 -28.34 -4.76 14.58
N GLY A 458 -28.74 -5.83 13.90
CA GLY A 458 -30.14 -6.20 13.70
C GLY A 458 -30.79 -5.59 12.44
N GLU A 459 -30.00 -4.96 11.57
CA GLU A 459 -30.46 -4.44 10.27
C GLU A 459 -29.81 -5.20 9.10
N GLY A 460 -30.43 -5.19 7.91
CA GLY A 460 -29.85 -5.78 6.70
C GLY A 460 -29.65 -7.31 6.73
N GLU A 461 -30.45 -8.04 7.52
CA GLU A 461 -30.30 -9.48 7.70
C GLU A 461 -30.21 -10.28 6.38
N PRO A 462 -31.05 -10.01 5.36
CA PRO A 462 -31.00 -10.72 4.08
C PRO A 462 -29.69 -10.50 3.32
N LEU A 463 -29.07 -9.32 3.44
CA LEU A 463 -27.79 -8.99 2.82
C LEU A 463 -26.66 -9.81 3.47
N LEU A 464 -26.58 -9.83 4.81
CA LEU A 464 -25.59 -10.63 5.53
C LEU A 464 -25.77 -12.13 5.32
N GLN A 465 -27.03 -12.61 5.23
CA GLN A 465 -27.31 -14.00 4.90
C GLN A 465 -26.78 -14.36 3.49
N ALA A 466 -26.93 -13.47 2.52
CA ALA A 466 -26.38 -13.69 1.17
C ALA A 466 -24.84 -13.75 1.19
N CYS A 467 -24.17 -12.93 2.00
CA CYS A 467 -22.72 -12.98 2.15
C CYS A 467 -22.26 -14.31 2.82
N LEU A 468 -22.90 -14.72 3.91
CA LEU A 468 -22.56 -15.96 4.65
C LEU A 468 -22.79 -17.24 3.84
N THR A 469 -23.71 -17.20 2.88
CA THR A 469 -24.05 -18.34 2.01
C THR A 469 -23.49 -18.21 0.60
N SER A 470 -22.59 -17.25 0.40
CA SER A 470 -21.92 -16.98 -0.87
C SER A 470 -20.95 -18.10 -1.26
N ILE A 471 -20.57 -18.12 -2.54
CA ILE A 471 -19.46 -18.95 -3.04
C ILE A 471 -18.09 -18.32 -2.76
N TYR A 472 -18.07 -17.05 -2.37
CA TYR A 472 -16.87 -16.24 -2.15
C TYR A 472 -16.42 -16.30 -0.69
N GLU A 473 -15.25 -16.86 -0.43
CA GLU A 473 -14.73 -17.05 0.93
C GLU A 473 -14.48 -15.72 1.66
N HIS A 474 -14.03 -14.67 0.95
CA HIS A 474 -13.84 -13.34 1.53
C HIS A 474 -15.17 -12.71 1.97
N ALA A 475 -16.24 -12.86 1.19
CA ALA A 475 -17.57 -12.39 1.57
C ALA A 475 -18.09 -13.11 2.82
N ILE A 476 -17.84 -14.42 2.95
CA ILE A 476 -18.18 -15.18 4.16
C ILE A 476 -17.37 -14.66 5.36
N GLY A 477 -16.05 -14.48 5.19
CA GLY A 477 -15.16 -13.98 6.24
C GLY A 477 -15.57 -12.61 6.76
N MET A 478 -15.82 -11.65 5.86
CA MET A 478 -16.24 -10.30 6.23
C MET A 478 -17.61 -10.27 6.90
N ALA A 479 -18.56 -11.08 6.44
CA ALA A 479 -19.85 -11.22 7.11
C ALA A 479 -19.72 -11.86 8.49
N ALA A 480 -18.87 -12.87 8.65
CA ALA A 480 -18.60 -13.50 9.95
C ALA A 480 -18.03 -12.49 10.95
N LEU A 481 -17.03 -11.71 10.54
CA LEU A 481 -16.45 -10.65 11.37
C LEU A 481 -17.49 -9.61 11.77
N SER A 482 -18.28 -9.15 10.80
CA SER A 482 -19.31 -8.13 11.01
C SER A 482 -20.38 -8.60 12.00
N VAL A 483 -20.90 -9.82 11.83
CA VAL A 483 -21.88 -10.41 12.76
C VAL A 483 -21.28 -10.69 14.13
N SER A 484 -20.00 -11.07 14.21
CA SER A 484 -19.34 -11.34 15.48
C SER A 484 -19.16 -10.09 16.35
N ALA A 485 -19.10 -8.91 15.73
CA ALA A 485 -19.03 -7.63 16.42
C ALA A 485 -20.38 -7.17 17.01
N TRP A 486 -21.50 -7.81 16.61
CA TRP A 486 -22.83 -7.44 17.10
C TRP A 486 -23.07 -7.96 18.53
N PRO A 487 -23.85 -7.22 19.35
CA PRO A 487 -24.39 -7.76 20.59
C PRO A 487 -25.17 -9.05 20.34
N ARG A 488 -24.96 -10.07 21.18
CA ARG A 488 -25.52 -11.43 20.95
C ARG A 488 -27.05 -11.46 20.88
N ASP A 489 -27.72 -10.57 21.60
CA ASP A 489 -29.18 -10.41 21.60
C ASP A 489 -29.71 -9.74 20.34
N LYS A 490 -28.82 -9.10 19.55
CA LYS A 490 -29.12 -8.49 18.26
C LYS A 490 -28.87 -9.43 17.07
N VAL A 491 -28.33 -10.63 17.29
CA VAL A 491 -28.13 -11.63 16.22
C VAL A 491 -29.41 -12.46 16.03
N PRO A 492 -30.14 -12.28 14.91
CA PRO A 492 -31.41 -12.95 14.66
C PRO A 492 -31.25 -14.46 14.44
N VAL A 493 -32.32 -15.21 14.69
CA VAL A 493 -32.30 -16.68 14.56
C VAL A 493 -31.98 -17.13 13.12
N GLU A 494 -32.49 -16.43 12.11
CA GLU A 494 -32.23 -16.77 10.72
C GLU A 494 -30.76 -16.53 10.33
N LEU A 495 -30.14 -15.48 10.88
CA LEU A 495 -28.72 -15.22 10.69
C LEU A 495 -27.84 -16.27 11.37
N LYS A 496 -28.24 -16.77 12.55
CA LYS A 496 -27.57 -17.92 13.20
C LYS A 496 -27.64 -19.19 12.35
N LYS A 497 -28.76 -19.43 11.65
CA LYS A 497 -28.85 -20.56 10.70
C LYS A 497 -27.90 -20.36 9.52
N ALA A 498 -27.80 -19.14 8.99
CA ALA A 498 -26.87 -18.82 7.92
C ALA A 498 -25.40 -19.04 8.34
N VAL A 499 -25.04 -18.68 9.58
CA VAL A 499 -23.72 -18.96 10.17
C VAL A 499 -23.43 -20.46 10.23
N ILE A 500 -24.39 -21.27 10.69
CA ILE A 500 -24.25 -22.74 10.72
C ILE A 500 -24.04 -23.30 9.30
N GLN A 501 -24.73 -22.75 8.30
CA GLN A 501 -24.54 -23.14 6.91
C GLN A 501 -23.15 -22.71 6.40
N ALA A 502 -22.70 -21.49 6.71
CA ALA A 502 -21.38 -20.99 6.36
C ALA A 502 -20.26 -21.88 6.92
N MET A 503 -20.41 -22.41 8.15
CA MET A 503 -19.45 -23.35 8.74
C MET A 503 -19.29 -24.65 7.94
N GLN A 504 -20.31 -25.05 7.17
CA GLN A 504 -20.26 -26.25 6.31
C GLN A 504 -19.62 -25.96 4.94
N LEU A 505 -19.69 -24.70 4.50
CA LEU A 505 -19.18 -24.24 3.20
C LEU A 505 -17.73 -23.77 3.27
N ASN A 506 -17.33 -23.22 4.41
CA ASN A 506 -16.04 -22.60 4.65
C ASN A 506 -14.90 -23.63 4.81
N GLN A 507 -13.76 -23.38 4.16
CA GLN A 507 -12.56 -24.23 4.27
C GLN A 507 -11.46 -23.57 5.09
N ASN A 508 -11.51 -22.24 5.29
CA ASN A 508 -10.53 -21.50 6.08
C ASN A 508 -10.72 -21.73 7.60
N PRO A 509 -9.72 -22.31 8.30
CA PRO A 509 -9.81 -22.57 9.74
C PRO A 509 -10.08 -21.32 10.59
N PHE A 510 -9.58 -20.15 10.18
CA PHE A 510 -9.75 -18.90 10.91
C PHE A 510 -11.21 -18.42 10.86
N ILE A 511 -11.79 -18.35 9.67
CA ILE A 511 -13.20 -18.01 9.49
C ILE A 511 -14.09 -18.99 10.27
N GLY A 512 -13.72 -20.27 10.31
CA GLY A 512 -14.41 -21.29 11.10
C GLY A 512 -14.44 -20.98 12.60
N MET A 513 -13.37 -20.43 13.16
CA MET A 513 -13.31 -20.02 14.57
C MET A 513 -14.25 -18.82 14.84
N VAL A 514 -14.26 -17.83 13.96
CA VAL A 514 -15.14 -16.64 14.08
C VAL A 514 -16.60 -17.06 13.97
N LEU A 515 -16.96 -17.92 13.02
CA LEU A 515 -18.32 -18.43 12.88
C LEU A 515 -18.76 -19.21 14.13
N GLN A 516 -17.85 -19.99 14.72
CA GLN A 516 -18.14 -20.74 15.95
C GLN A 516 -18.40 -19.82 17.15
N SER A 517 -17.68 -18.69 17.28
CA SER A 517 -17.86 -17.75 18.40
C SER A 517 -19.20 -17.02 18.36
N ILE A 518 -19.84 -16.90 17.19
CA ILE A 518 -21.19 -16.33 17.03
C ILE A 518 -22.26 -17.25 17.63
N ILE A 519 -22.04 -18.58 17.57
CA ILE A 519 -23.00 -19.60 18.01
C ILE A 519 -22.73 -20.08 19.44
N ASP A 520 -21.47 -20.14 19.87
CA ASP A 520 -21.11 -20.64 21.19
C ASP A 520 -21.31 -19.57 22.28
N GLU A 521 -22.33 -19.76 23.13
CA GLU A 521 -22.64 -18.90 24.26
C GLU A 521 -21.51 -18.83 25.30
N ARG A 522 -20.53 -19.75 25.27
CA ARG A 522 -19.40 -19.83 26.22
C ARG A 522 -18.09 -19.22 25.70
N ALA A 523 -18.02 -18.83 24.41
CA ALA A 523 -16.84 -18.18 23.86
C ALA A 523 -16.72 -16.74 24.43
N PRO A 524 -15.52 -16.21 24.71
CA PRO A 524 -15.34 -14.78 25.00
C PRO A 524 -15.73 -13.92 23.78
N GLU A 525 -16.04 -12.63 24.01
CA GLU A 525 -16.23 -11.66 22.91
C GLU A 525 -15.01 -11.65 21.98
N PRO A 526 -15.21 -11.53 20.65
CA PRO A 526 -14.10 -11.59 19.70
C PRO A 526 -13.15 -10.40 19.90
N VAL A 527 -11.86 -10.68 19.71
CA VAL A 527 -10.78 -9.69 19.70
C VAL A 527 -10.97 -8.77 18.48
N GLU A 528 -10.71 -7.47 18.64
CA GLU A 528 -10.64 -6.54 17.51
C GLU A 528 -9.48 -6.96 16.60
N PHE A 529 -9.77 -7.28 15.34
CA PHE A 529 -8.77 -7.59 14.32
C PHE A 529 -8.81 -6.53 13.22
N GLU A 530 -7.63 -6.09 12.76
CA GLU A 530 -7.48 -5.10 11.70
C GLU A 530 -7.61 -5.75 10.31
N GLN A 531 -8.00 -4.95 9.30
CA GLN A 531 -8.27 -5.38 7.92
C GLN A 531 -7.08 -6.06 7.21
N GLY A 532 -5.89 -6.11 7.81
CA GLY A 532 -4.69 -6.75 7.24
C GLY A 532 -4.56 -8.26 7.46
N ASP A 533 -5.46 -8.87 8.24
CA ASP A 533 -5.39 -10.29 8.61
C ASP A 533 -6.18 -11.25 7.69
N ILE A 534 -6.74 -10.76 6.57
CA ILE A 534 -7.55 -11.55 5.61
C ILE A 534 -6.90 -11.61 4.23
#